data_AF-A0AA38TFH1-F1
#
_entry.id   AF-A0AA38TFH1-F1
#
_cell.length_a   1.000
_cell.length_b   1.000
_cell.length_c   1.000
_cell.angle_alpha   90.00
_cell.angle_beta   90.00
_cell.angle_gamma   90.00
#
_symmetry.space_group_name_H-M   'P 1'
#
loop_
_entity.id
_entity.type
_entity.pdbx_description
1 polymer ?
#
loop_
_entity_poly.entity_id
_entity_poly.type
_entity_poly.pdbx_seq_one_letter_code
_entity_poly.pdbx_strand_id
1 'polypeptide(L)'
;MATSSLAFPPLHHHLNNHLSPEKPKSRRSIAPSFRPISATSADIATTATGNSNANLPLRQIPGSHGIPLFQPLKDRFEYFYGPGGRDEFFKSRVQKYQSTVFRTNMPPGPFIANNPNVVVLLDAKSFPTLFDVSKVEKKDLFTGTYMPSTDLTGGYRVLSYLDPSEPKHAPLKNMIFFMLKSSRTRIMPEFEATYSELFDELESELAQKGKALFNDVGEQAAFRFLGRSFLETNPEDTKVGKDGPKLISTWVLFNLGPLLRLGLPWFVEEPLLHTFRLPPVLIKKNYQKLYEFFESNSNPIVQQAESLGISKEEAIHNILFTICFNTFGGIKILFPNTLKWLGRAGTNLHTQLAEEIRGAIKSHGGGKVTMAAMEAMPLMKSVVYESLRIEPPVALQYGKAKRDLMIESHDAVFKVKEGEMLFGYQPFATKDPRVFDRPEEFVPDRFVGEGEELLKYVAWSNGPETESPTTGNKQCAGKDFVVLITRLFVVELFRRYDSFDIEVGASPLGARVTLTSLKRARV
;
A
#
# COMPACT_ATOMS: atom_id res chain seq x y z
N MET A 1 20.27 40.38 -8.79
CA MET A 1 20.29 40.87 -10.18
C MET A 1 19.31 40.02 -10.99
N ALA A 2 18.43 40.72 -11.71
CA ALA A 2 17.45 40.33 -12.73
C ALA A 2 17.30 38.84 -13.14
N THR A 3 16.11 38.31 -12.85
CA THR A 3 15.16 37.59 -13.74
C THR A 3 15.64 37.04 -15.09
N SER A 4 15.33 35.77 -15.37
CA SER A 4 14.53 35.41 -16.56
C SER A 4 13.86 34.04 -16.39
N SER A 5 12.53 34.08 -16.42
CA SER A 5 11.62 32.95 -16.56
C SER A 5 11.37 32.70 -18.06
N LEU A 6 11.35 31.44 -18.48
CA LEU A 6 10.89 31.04 -19.81
C LEU A 6 9.58 30.28 -19.66
N ALA A 7 8.51 30.91 -20.16
CA ALA A 7 7.17 30.35 -20.31
C ALA A 7 7.03 29.70 -21.70
N PHE A 8 6.37 28.54 -21.75
CA PHE A 8 5.94 27.90 -23.00
C PHE A 8 4.49 28.30 -23.32
N PRO A 9 4.13 28.49 -24.60
CA PRO A 9 2.81 28.96 -25.01
C PRO A 9 1.78 27.80 -25.13
N PRO A 10 0.48 28.05 -24.90
CA PRO A 10 -0.57 27.08 -25.19
C PRO A 10 -1.06 27.20 -26.64
N LEU A 11 -1.19 26.06 -27.31
CA LEU A 11 -1.85 25.91 -28.62
C LEU A 11 -3.37 25.96 -28.45
N HIS A 12 -4.00 27.03 -28.94
CA HIS A 12 -5.45 27.12 -29.14
C HIS A 12 -5.81 26.57 -30.53
N HIS A 13 -6.65 25.54 -30.59
CA HIS A 13 -7.40 25.19 -31.79
C HIS A 13 -8.81 25.78 -31.71
N HIS A 14 -9.06 26.77 -32.57
CA HIS A 14 -10.40 27.24 -32.91
C HIS A 14 -11.08 26.23 -33.85
N LEU A 15 -12.29 25.80 -33.50
CA LEU A 15 -13.26 25.23 -34.43
C LEU A 15 -14.60 25.91 -34.18
N ASN A 16 -14.92 26.85 -35.06
CA ASN A 16 -16.27 27.40 -35.23
C ASN A 16 -17.13 26.33 -35.91
N ASN A 17 -18.32 26.07 -35.38
CA ASN A 17 -19.48 25.73 -36.21
C ASN A 17 -20.75 26.22 -35.52
N HIS A 18 -21.36 27.23 -36.15
CA HIS A 18 -22.72 27.69 -35.91
C HIS A 18 -23.72 26.65 -36.43
N LEU A 19 -24.72 26.26 -35.61
CA LEU A 19 -26.05 25.88 -36.08
C LEU A 19 -27.08 26.16 -34.95
N SER A 20 -28.17 26.83 -35.31
CA SER A 20 -29.25 27.34 -34.46
C SER A 20 -30.34 26.27 -34.15
N PRO A 21 -31.30 26.52 -33.23
CA PRO A 21 -32.12 25.48 -32.60
C PRO A 21 -33.51 25.31 -33.23
N GLU A 22 -34.04 24.08 -33.26
CA GLU A 22 -35.46 23.81 -33.47
C GLU A 22 -36.07 22.96 -32.34
N LYS A 23 -37.33 23.27 -32.02
CA LYS A 23 -38.15 22.77 -30.90
C LYS A 23 -39.07 21.58 -31.32
N PRO A 24 -39.70 20.87 -30.35
CA PRO A 24 -40.08 19.47 -30.49
C PRO A 24 -41.54 19.22 -30.93
N LYS A 25 -41.83 18.02 -31.45
CA LYS A 25 -43.22 17.50 -31.63
C LYS A 25 -43.39 16.03 -31.20
N SER A 26 -44.27 15.91 -30.20
CA SER A 26 -45.12 14.84 -29.63
C SER A 26 -45.67 13.66 -30.49
N ARG A 27 -45.81 12.50 -29.80
CA ARG A 27 -46.79 11.36 -29.91
C ARG A 27 -46.61 10.37 -31.09
N ARG A 28 -46.90 9.05 -31.00
CA ARG A 28 -47.71 8.21 -30.09
C ARG A 28 -47.34 6.72 -30.28
N SER A 29 -47.53 5.91 -29.24
CA SER A 29 -47.50 4.44 -29.18
C SER A 29 -48.62 3.75 -29.97
N ILE A 30 -48.39 2.54 -30.49
CA ILE A 30 -49.34 1.40 -30.58
C ILE A 30 -48.55 0.08 -30.77
N ALA A 31 -48.87 -0.93 -29.96
CA ALA A 31 -48.72 -2.37 -30.24
C ALA A 31 -50.15 -2.97 -30.26
N PRO A 32 -50.48 -4.13 -30.89
CA PRO A 32 -50.03 -5.45 -30.38
C PRO A 32 -50.02 -6.68 -31.36
N SER A 33 -49.55 -7.84 -30.83
CA SER A 33 -50.14 -9.20 -30.93
C SER A 33 -49.76 -10.23 -32.05
N PHE A 34 -48.82 -11.12 -31.69
CA PHE A 34 -48.76 -12.62 -31.76
C PHE A 34 -49.25 -13.51 -32.95
N ARG A 35 -48.24 -14.18 -33.59
CA ARG A 35 -48.00 -15.65 -33.91
C ARG A 35 -49.04 -16.53 -34.65
N PRO A 36 -48.69 -17.71 -35.24
CA PRO A 36 -47.37 -18.34 -35.56
C PRO A 36 -47.27 -18.95 -37.00
N ILE A 37 -46.09 -19.47 -37.42
CA ILE A 37 -45.87 -20.79 -38.10
C ILE A 37 -44.39 -20.93 -38.52
N SER A 38 -43.88 -22.16 -38.40
CA SER A 38 -42.48 -22.61 -38.41
C SER A 38 -41.74 -22.61 -39.76
N ALA A 39 -40.44 -22.31 -39.63
CA ALA A 39 -39.24 -22.93 -40.20
C ALA A 39 -39.08 -23.12 -41.72
N THR A 40 -37.98 -22.56 -42.25
CA THR A 40 -36.99 -23.33 -43.02
C THR A 40 -35.64 -22.61 -42.99
N SER A 41 -34.60 -23.42 -42.87
CA SER A 41 -33.21 -23.06 -42.56
C SER A 41 -32.45 -22.51 -43.77
N ALA A 42 -31.75 -21.39 -43.60
CA ALA A 42 -30.42 -21.12 -44.16
C ALA A 42 -29.89 -19.80 -43.60
N ASP A 43 -28.60 -19.79 -43.28
CA ASP A 43 -27.74 -18.63 -43.00
C ASP A 43 -27.97 -17.83 -41.72
N ILE A 44 -27.71 -18.49 -40.58
CA ILE A 44 -27.16 -17.80 -39.41
C ILE A 44 -25.66 -18.11 -39.39
N ALA A 45 -24.86 -17.09 -39.70
CA ALA A 45 -23.45 -17.07 -39.39
C ALA A 45 -23.29 -17.35 -37.89
N THR A 46 -22.65 -18.48 -37.59
CA THR A 46 -22.19 -18.84 -36.27
C THR A 46 -21.29 -17.73 -35.75
N THR A 47 -21.80 -16.93 -34.82
CA THR A 47 -20.98 -16.23 -33.83
C THR A 47 -20.23 -17.32 -33.08
N ALA A 48 -18.98 -17.53 -33.50
CA ALA A 48 -18.03 -18.34 -32.75
C ALA A 48 -17.85 -17.67 -31.38
N THR A 49 -18.54 -18.18 -30.36
CA THR A 49 -18.08 -18.15 -28.99
C THR A 49 -16.80 -18.97 -28.94
N GLY A 50 -15.70 -18.31 -29.31
CA GLY A 50 -14.36 -18.85 -29.23
C GLY A 50 -13.99 -19.02 -27.77
N ASN A 51 -14.34 -20.18 -27.21
CA ASN A 51 -13.68 -20.73 -26.06
C ASN A 51 -12.28 -21.21 -26.53
N SER A 52 -11.39 -20.27 -26.85
CA SER A 52 -10.01 -20.60 -27.14
C SER A 52 -9.27 -20.70 -25.82
N ASN A 53 -9.18 -21.90 -25.27
CA ASN A 53 -7.99 -22.31 -24.53
C ASN A 53 -6.82 -22.32 -25.54
N ALA A 54 -6.41 -21.13 -25.99
CA ALA A 54 -5.17 -20.97 -26.71
C ALA A 54 -4.07 -21.25 -25.70
N ASN A 55 -3.42 -22.41 -25.82
CA ASN A 55 -2.25 -22.73 -25.02
C ASN A 55 -1.24 -21.59 -25.20
N LEU A 56 -1.01 -20.80 -24.15
CA LEU A 56 -0.05 -19.70 -24.19
C LEU A 56 1.33 -20.24 -24.60
N PRO A 57 2.06 -19.56 -25.48
CA PRO A 57 3.35 -20.04 -25.94
C PRO A 57 4.35 -20.08 -24.77
N LEU A 58 5.12 -21.16 -24.69
CA LEU A 58 6.28 -21.22 -23.81
C LEU A 58 7.37 -20.28 -24.34
N ARG A 59 7.81 -19.32 -23.52
CA ARG A 59 8.90 -18.40 -23.86
C ARG A 59 10.04 -18.52 -22.86
N GLN A 60 11.26 -18.28 -23.33
CA GLN A 60 12.38 -18.02 -22.42
C GLN A 60 12.14 -16.67 -21.73
N ILE A 61 12.54 -16.57 -20.46
CA ILE A 61 12.46 -15.31 -19.72
C ILE A 61 13.51 -14.35 -20.29
N PRO A 62 13.12 -13.21 -20.88
CA PRO A 62 14.07 -12.25 -21.45
C PRO A 62 14.84 -11.51 -20.36
N GLY A 63 15.91 -10.80 -20.75
CA GLY A 63 16.79 -10.06 -19.85
C GLY A 63 18.00 -10.87 -19.36
N SER A 64 18.94 -10.18 -18.73
CA SER A 64 20.20 -10.75 -18.23
C SER A 64 20.65 -9.99 -16.99
N HIS A 65 21.46 -10.65 -16.15
CA HIS A 65 22.07 -10.04 -14.96
C HIS A 65 23.39 -9.32 -15.29
N GLY A 66 23.88 -9.42 -16.53
CA GLY A 66 25.09 -8.75 -17.03
C GLY A 66 26.37 -9.20 -16.32
N ILE A 67 27.38 -8.33 -16.32
CA ILE A 67 28.69 -8.60 -15.73
C ILE A 67 28.58 -8.53 -14.19
N PRO A 68 29.06 -9.56 -13.44
CA PRO A 68 29.05 -9.55 -11.98
C PRO A 68 29.67 -8.27 -11.40
N LEU A 69 29.15 -7.81 -10.25
CA LEU A 69 29.48 -6.55 -9.58
C LEU A 69 29.11 -5.28 -10.37
N PHE A 70 29.51 -5.17 -11.63
CA PHE A 70 29.30 -3.97 -12.45
C PHE A 70 27.83 -3.75 -12.79
N GLN A 71 27.15 -4.77 -13.33
CA GLN A 71 25.77 -4.61 -13.78
C GLN A 71 24.79 -4.35 -12.62
N PRO A 72 24.88 -5.03 -11.45
CA PRO A 72 24.06 -4.67 -10.29
C PRO A 72 24.24 -3.23 -9.82
N LEU A 73 25.47 -2.70 -9.83
CA LEU A 73 25.72 -1.29 -9.48
C LEU A 73 25.07 -0.34 -10.49
N LYS A 74 25.20 -0.65 -11.79
CA LYS A 74 24.55 0.14 -12.85
C LYS A 74 23.02 0.12 -12.72
N ASP A 75 22.42 -1.05 -12.55
CA ASP A 75 20.97 -1.20 -12.41
C ASP A 75 20.46 -0.50 -11.14
N ARG A 76 21.20 -0.60 -10.03
CA ARG A 76 20.91 0.13 -8.78
C ARG A 76 20.95 1.64 -8.99
N PHE A 77 21.95 2.13 -9.70
CA PHE A 77 22.08 3.56 -10.01
C PHE A 77 20.92 4.05 -10.88
N GLU A 78 20.55 3.28 -11.91
CA GLU A 78 19.40 3.57 -12.76
C GLU A 78 18.08 3.56 -11.96
N TYR A 79 17.90 2.57 -11.07
CA TYR A 79 16.71 2.44 -10.22
C TYR A 79 16.53 3.65 -9.29
N PHE A 80 17.59 4.12 -8.63
CA PHE A 80 17.49 5.23 -7.68
C PHE A 80 17.58 6.61 -8.35
N TYR A 81 18.47 6.78 -9.33
CA TYR A 81 18.88 8.09 -9.84
C TYR A 81 18.54 8.32 -11.32
N GLY A 82 18.10 7.28 -12.03
CA GLY A 82 17.65 7.41 -13.41
C GLY A 82 16.44 8.36 -13.54
N PRO A 83 16.29 9.02 -14.70
CA PRO A 83 15.07 9.78 -15.01
C PRO A 83 13.82 8.91 -14.86
N GLY A 84 12.79 9.42 -14.18
CA GLY A 84 11.57 8.66 -13.88
C GLY A 84 11.71 7.62 -12.74
N GLY A 85 12.92 7.42 -12.23
CA GLY A 85 13.21 6.56 -11.08
C GLY A 85 12.75 5.12 -11.26
N ARG A 86 12.28 4.51 -10.17
CA ARG A 86 11.87 3.11 -10.10
C ARG A 86 10.79 2.73 -11.12
N ASP A 87 9.80 3.57 -11.35
CA ASP A 87 8.71 3.24 -12.29
C ASP A 87 9.25 3.12 -13.72
N GLU A 88 10.11 4.06 -14.12
CA GLU A 88 10.72 4.04 -15.45
C GLU A 88 11.75 2.91 -15.60
N PHE A 89 12.45 2.54 -14.52
CA PHE A 89 13.34 1.37 -14.50
C PHE A 89 12.61 0.08 -14.93
N PHE A 90 11.39 -0.14 -14.43
CA PHE A 90 10.59 -1.29 -14.82
C PHE A 90 9.88 -1.10 -16.16
N LYS A 91 9.27 0.07 -16.39
CA LYS A 91 8.54 0.37 -17.64
C LYS A 91 9.42 0.24 -18.88
N SER A 92 10.63 0.80 -18.84
CA SER A 92 11.60 0.73 -19.95
C SER A 92 12.01 -0.72 -20.25
N ARG A 93 12.13 -1.58 -19.23
CA ARG A 93 12.44 -3.02 -19.38
C ARG A 93 11.26 -3.79 -19.96
N VAL A 94 10.02 -3.47 -19.57
CA VAL A 94 8.81 -4.02 -20.20
C VAL A 94 8.78 -3.69 -21.69
N GLN A 95 9.03 -2.43 -22.05
CA GLN A 95 9.07 -1.99 -23.45
C GLN A 95 10.21 -2.65 -24.24
N LYS A 96 11.41 -2.72 -23.65
CA LYS A 96 12.58 -3.35 -24.29
C LYS A 96 12.36 -4.83 -24.57
N TYR A 97 11.79 -5.56 -23.61
CA TYR A 97 11.63 -7.01 -23.70
C TYR A 97 10.27 -7.45 -24.24
N GLN A 98 9.33 -6.52 -24.42
CA GLN A 98 7.94 -6.80 -24.79
C GLN A 98 7.34 -7.88 -23.88
N SER A 99 7.61 -7.77 -22.58
CA SER A 99 7.25 -8.76 -21.57
C SER A 99 7.11 -8.13 -20.18
N THR A 100 6.08 -8.54 -19.45
CA THR A 100 5.88 -8.20 -18.02
C THR A 100 6.63 -9.16 -17.08
N VAL A 101 7.26 -10.20 -17.64
CA VAL A 101 8.13 -11.14 -16.92
C VAL A 101 9.54 -11.10 -17.54
N PHE A 102 10.55 -10.74 -16.75
CA PHE A 102 11.93 -10.61 -17.23
C PHE A 102 12.96 -10.72 -16.09
N ARG A 103 14.24 -10.91 -16.45
CA ARG A 103 15.39 -10.94 -15.54
C ARG A 103 16.01 -9.56 -15.39
N THR A 104 16.34 -9.19 -14.16
CA THR A 104 17.11 -7.98 -13.84
C THR A 104 17.84 -8.12 -12.51
N ASN A 105 18.67 -7.14 -12.16
CA ASN A 105 19.20 -6.97 -10.81
C ASN A 105 18.31 -6.01 -10.01
N MET A 106 18.20 -6.25 -8.69
CA MET A 106 17.52 -5.35 -7.74
C MET A 106 18.50 -4.83 -6.69
N PRO A 107 18.34 -3.57 -6.23
CA PRO A 107 19.03 -3.07 -5.03
C PRO A 107 18.81 -4.01 -3.82
N PRO A 108 19.75 -4.08 -2.86
CA PRO A 108 20.90 -3.19 -2.66
C PRO A 108 22.27 -3.78 -3.07
N GLY A 109 22.33 -4.84 -3.88
CA GLY A 109 23.60 -5.51 -4.20
C GLY A 109 24.72 -4.55 -4.69
N PRO A 110 26.01 -4.92 -4.53
CA PRO A 110 26.48 -6.27 -4.21
C PRO A 110 26.88 -6.52 -2.73
N PHE A 111 27.38 -5.53 -1.99
CA PHE A 111 28.00 -5.80 -0.67
C PHE A 111 26.98 -6.01 0.47
N ILE A 112 25.74 -5.56 0.28
CA ILE A 112 24.67 -5.74 1.27
C ILE A 112 23.84 -7.00 0.96
N ALA A 113 23.59 -7.25 -0.33
CA ALA A 113 22.87 -8.39 -0.87
C ALA A 113 23.80 -9.23 -1.75
N ASN A 114 24.14 -10.44 -1.30
CA ASN A 114 25.08 -11.33 -1.98
C ASN A 114 24.59 -11.81 -3.36
N ASN A 115 23.28 -11.79 -3.60
CA ASN A 115 22.69 -12.13 -4.89
C ASN A 115 21.55 -11.15 -5.22
N PRO A 116 21.78 -10.15 -6.10
CA PRO A 116 20.77 -9.18 -6.51
C PRO A 116 19.85 -9.69 -7.63
N ASN A 117 20.08 -10.90 -8.15
CA ASN A 117 19.41 -11.42 -9.33
C ASN A 117 17.96 -11.81 -9.03
N VAL A 118 17.01 -11.32 -9.83
CA VAL A 118 15.59 -11.67 -9.71
C VAL A 118 14.93 -11.95 -11.06
N VAL A 119 13.83 -12.70 -11.02
CA VAL A 119 12.81 -12.75 -12.07
C VAL A 119 11.66 -11.83 -11.64
N VAL A 120 11.43 -10.77 -12.42
CA VAL A 120 10.41 -9.76 -12.19
C VAL A 120 9.05 -10.25 -12.70
N LEU A 121 7.98 -10.02 -11.95
CA LEU A 121 6.57 -10.27 -12.28
C LEU A 121 5.78 -8.96 -12.16
N LEU A 122 5.31 -8.39 -13.27
CA LEU A 122 4.67 -7.06 -13.29
C LEU A 122 3.19 -7.03 -13.66
N ASP A 123 2.61 -8.16 -14.06
CA ASP A 123 1.20 -8.23 -14.46
C ASP A 123 0.34 -8.96 -13.43
N ALA A 124 -0.96 -8.65 -13.43
CA ALA A 124 -1.93 -9.19 -12.48
C ALA A 124 -2.10 -10.71 -12.55
N LYS A 125 -1.68 -11.35 -13.65
CA LYS A 125 -1.78 -12.80 -13.83
C LYS A 125 -0.57 -13.55 -13.26
N SER A 126 0.64 -13.03 -13.46
CA SER A 126 1.87 -13.64 -12.94
C SER A 126 2.13 -13.35 -11.47
N PHE A 127 1.83 -12.11 -11.02
CA PHE A 127 2.12 -11.62 -9.67
C PHE A 127 1.57 -12.48 -8.52
N PRO A 128 0.35 -13.05 -8.58
CA PRO A 128 -0.20 -13.89 -7.50
C PRO A 128 0.63 -15.14 -7.16
N THR A 129 1.57 -15.55 -8.02
CA THR A 129 2.55 -16.61 -7.70
C THR A 129 3.31 -16.30 -6.40
N LEU A 130 3.51 -15.02 -6.05
CA LEU A 130 4.20 -14.56 -4.84
C LEU A 130 3.42 -14.82 -3.53
N PHE A 131 2.14 -15.16 -3.63
CA PHE A 131 1.26 -15.47 -2.49
C PHE A 131 1.20 -16.97 -2.21
N ASP A 132 1.42 -17.80 -3.23
CA ASP A 132 1.30 -19.26 -3.15
C ASP A 132 2.51 -19.86 -2.43
N VAL A 133 2.41 -20.00 -1.11
CA VAL A 133 3.47 -20.55 -0.26
C VAL A 133 3.78 -22.03 -0.50
N SER A 134 2.98 -22.72 -1.33
CA SER A 134 3.32 -24.06 -1.84
C SER A 134 4.32 -24.01 -3.01
N LYS A 135 4.41 -22.85 -3.69
CA LYS A 135 5.33 -22.59 -4.80
C LYS A 135 6.54 -21.76 -4.38
N VAL A 136 6.36 -20.82 -3.46
CA VAL A 136 7.43 -19.92 -3.02
C VAL A 136 7.73 -20.03 -1.52
N GLU A 137 9.01 -19.95 -1.17
CA GLU A 137 9.51 -19.74 0.19
C GLU A 137 9.51 -18.24 0.47
N LYS A 138 9.16 -17.87 1.71
CA LYS A 138 9.04 -16.49 2.20
C LYS A 138 9.95 -16.23 3.41
N LYS A 139 11.09 -16.93 3.45
CA LYS A 139 12.11 -16.83 4.49
C LYS A 139 13.10 -15.71 4.21
N ASP A 140 13.35 -14.86 5.19
CA ASP A 140 14.41 -13.83 5.21
C ASP A 140 14.40 -12.82 4.05
N LEU A 141 13.25 -12.69 3.38
CA LEU A 141 13.09 -11.87 2.18
C LEU A 141 12.04 -10.76 2.31
N PHE A 142 11.63 -10.43 3.54
CA PHE A 142 10.69 -9.33 3.80
C PHE A 142 11.20 -7.99 3.27
N THR A 143 12.51 -7.82 3.23
CA THR A 143 13.22 -6.64 2.68
C THR A 143 13.92 -6.95 1.34
N GLY A 144 13.51 -8.01 0.65
CA GLY A 144 14.02 -8.39 -0.66
C GLY A 144 15.25 -9.28 -0.61
N THR A 145 16.28 -8.91 -1.38
CA THR A 145 17.50 -9.71 -1.58
C THR A 145 18.50 -9.64 -0.43
N TYR A 146 18.17 -8.88 0.63
CA TYR A 146 18.91 -8.86 1.90
C TYR A 146 17.93 -8.88 3.07
N MET A 147 18.46 -9.26 4.23
CA MET A 147 17.82 -9.13 5.54
C MET A 147 18.68 -8.22 6.42
N PRO A 148 18.10 -7.21 7.11
CA PRO A 148 18.79 -6.43 8.15
C PRO A 148 19.43 -7.31 9.22
N SER A 149 20.44 -6.78 9.94
CA SER A 149 21.04 -7.53 11.06
C SER A 149 19.98 -7.81 12.13
N THR A 150 20.00 -9.01 12.71
CA THR A 150 19.15 -9.34 13.87
C THR A 150 19.53 -8.51 15.10
N ASP A 151 20.71 -7.89 15.15
CA ASP A 151 21.07 -6.91 16.20
C ASP A 151 20.14 -5.69 16.25
N LEU A 152 19.45 -5.40 15.13
CA LEU A 152 18.43 -4.35 15.06
C LEU A 152 17.07 -4.81 15.62
N THR A 153 16.93 -6.09 15.97
CA THR A 153 15.71 -6.72 16.45
C THR A 153 15.96 -7.63 17.66
N GLY A 154 16.93 -7.24 18.50
CA GLY A 154 17.22 -7.95 19.76
C GLY A 154 17.84 -9.34 19.60
N GLY A 155 18.46 -9.61 18.45
CA GLY A 155 19.00 -10.94 18.12
C GLY A 155 17.98 -11.90 17.51
N TYR A 156 16.71 -11.50 17.36
CA TYR A 156 15.64 -12.36 16.85
C TYR A 156 15.36 -12.15 15.36
N ARG A 157 15.08 -13.26 14.65
CA ARG A 157 14.38 -13.24 13.36
C ARG A 157 12.89 -13.08 13.61
N VAL A 158 12.39 -11.85 13.52
CA VAL A 158 10.98 -11.53 13.80
C VAL A 158 10.02 -12.12 12.77
N LEU A 159 8.74 -12.24 13.14
CA LEU A 159 7.66 -12.87 12.38
C LEU A 159 7.64 -12.53 10.88
N SER A 160 7.87 -11.27 10.51
CA SER A 160 7.85 -10.84 9.11
C SER A 160 8.85 -11.60 8.23
N TYR A 161 9.98 -12.07 8.78
CA TYR A 161 11.03 -12.82 8.07
C TYR A 161 10.85 -14.35 8.12
N LEU A 162 9.88 -14.87 8.88
CA LEU A 162 9.70 -16.31 9.03
C LEU A 162 8.86 -16.91 7.90
N ASP A 163 9.28 -18.02 7.30
CA ASP A 163 8.42 -18.80 6.40
C ASP A 163 7.31 -19.50 7.20
N PRO A 164 6.10 -19.73 6.63
CA PRO A 164 5.06 -20.49 7.32
C PRO A 164 5.47 -21.91 7.74
N SER A 165 6.49 -22.51 7.11
CA SER A 165 7.03 -23.81 7.53
C SER A 165 7.82 -23.75 8.84
N GLU A 166 8.20 -22.55 9.32
CA GLU A 166 8.97 -22.39 10.55
C GLU A 166 8.05 -22.47 11.78
N PRO A 167 8.40 -23.26 12.82
CA PRO A 167 7.50 -23.55 13.93
C PRO A 167 7.10 -22.31 14.74
N LYS A 168 7.90 -21.24 14.71
CA LYS A 168 7.59 -19.97 15.39
C LYS A 168 6.66 -19.05 14.60
N HIS A 169 6.48 -19.25 13.29
CA HIS A 169 5.62 -18.39 12.49
C HIS A 169 4.17 -18.40 12.99
N ALA A 170 3.59 -19.59 13.16
CA ALA A 170 2.19 -19.72 13.58
C ALA A 170 1.92 -19.16 15.00
N PRO A 171 2.71 -19.51 16.05
CA PRO A 171 2.57 -18.91 17.38
C PRO A 171 2.69 -17.39 17.37
N LEU A 172 3.71 -16.83 16.71
CA LEU A 172 3.90 -15.38 16.66
C LEU A 172 2.76 -14.69 15.91
N LYS A 173 2.27 -15.25 14.80
CA LYS A 173 1.13 -14.68 14.07
C LYS A 173 -0.17 -14.76 14.88
N ASN A 174 -0.39 -15.84 15.64
CA ASN A 174 -1.51 -15.97 16.57
C ASN A 174 -1.43 -14.94 17.72
N MET A 175 -0.24 -14.63 18.24
CA MET A 175 -0.05 -13.55 19.21
C MET A 175 -0.50 -12.20 18.63
N ILE A 176 -0.18 -11.91 17.36
CA ILE A 176 -0.64 -10.68 16.69
C ILE A 176 -2.16 -10.69 16.47
N PHE A 177 -2.75 -11.81 16.07
CA PHE A 177 -4.21 -11.93 15.98
C PHE A 177 -4.90 -11.69 17.33
N PHE A 178 -4.31 -12.18 18.42
CA PHE A 178 -4.80 -11.87 19.76
C PHE A 178 -4.74 -10.37 20.07
N MET A 179 -3.60 -9.71 19.82
CA MET A 179 -3.42 -8.27 20.04
C MET A 179 -4.48 -7.43 19.27
N LEU A 180 -4.77 -7.79 18.02
CA LEU A 180 -5.79 -7.13 17.22
C LEU A 180 -7.20 -7.40 17.78
N LYS A 181 -7.51 -8.64 18.14
CA LYS A 181 -8.82 -9.01 18.68
C LYS A 181 -9.08 -8.40 20.06
N SER A 182 -8.07 -8.31 20.92
CA SER A 182 -8.19 -7.78 22.28
C SER A 182 -8.39 -6.26 22.30
N SER A 183 -7.89 -5.55 21.29
CA SER A 183 -8.06 -4.08 21.14
C SER A 183 -9.36 -3.64 20.47
N ARG A 184 -10.19 -4.56 19.97
CA ARG A 184 -11.37 -4.27 19.13
C ARG A 184 -12.34 -3.21 19.69
N THR A 185 -12.50 -3.14 21.01
CA THR A 185 -13.42 -2.19 21.66
C THR A 185 -12.82 -0.79 21.84
N ARG A 186 -11.50 -0.66 21.70
CA ARG A 186 -10.77 0.60 21.86
C ARG A 186 -10.42 1.27 20.53
N ILE A 187 -10.30 0.50 19.44
CA ILE A 187 -9.86 1.04 18.14
C ILE A 187 -10.68 2.27 17.72
N MET A 188 -12.01 2.16 17.67
CA MET A 188 -12.84 3.28 17.24
C MET A 188 -12.78 4.49 18.18
N PRO A 189 -13.05 4.37 19.50
CA PRO A 189 -13.03 5.55 20.37
C PRO A 189 -11.64 6.19 20.49
N GLU A 190 -10.56 5.41 20.54
CA GLU A 190 -9.20 5.97 20.59
C GLU A 190 -8.79 6.61 19.26
N PHE A 191 -9.30 6.12 18.14
CA PHE A 191 -9.10 6.76 16.84
C PHE A 191 -9.84 8.09 16.78
N GLU A 192 -11.13 8.14 17.12
CA GLU A 192 -11.92 9.38 17.14
C GLU A 192 -11.25 10.43 18.04
N ALA A 193 -10.86 10.07 19.27
CA ALA A 193 -10.20 10.99 20.21
C ALA A 193 -8.87 11.52 19.65
N THR A 194 -8.00 10.62 19.18
CA THR A 194 -6.65 10.99 18.73
C THR A 194 -6.67 11.79 17.43
N TYR A 195 -7.55 11.45 16.48
CA TYR A 195 -7.63 12.15 15.20
C TYR A 195 -8.41 13.46 15.31
N SER A 196 -9.31 13.61 16.29
CA SER A 196 -9.86 14.93 16.64
C SER A 196 -8.75 15.86 17.14
N GLU A 197 -7.89 15.40 18.06
CA GLU A 197 -6.74 16.19 18.55
C GLU A 197 -5.80 16.60 17.39
N LEU A 198 -5.53 15.67 16.46
CA LEU A 198 -4.76 15.96 15.24
C LEU A 198 -5.39 17.08 14.40
N PHE A 199 -6.71 17.00 14.16
CA PHE A 199 -7.41 17.98 13.35
C PHE A 199 -7.47 19.35 14.03
N ASP A 200 -7.60 19.41 15.36
CA ASP A 200 -7.49 20.66 16.12
C ASP A 200 -6.10 21.31 15.94
N GLU A 201 -5.03 20.52 15.97
CA GLU A 201 -3.65 21.00 15.76
C GLU A 201 -3.44 21.51 14.31
N LEU A 202 -3.95 20.78 13.31
CA LEU A 202 -3.85 21.18 11.90
C LEU A 202 -4.63 22.47 11.62
N GLU A 203 -5.82 22.63 12.18
CA GLU A 203 -6.59 23.87 12.05
C GLU A 203 -5.87 25.05 12.71
N SER A 204 -5.30 24.85 13.90
CA SER A 204 -4.53 25.87 14.61
C SER A 204 -3.30 26.30 13.80
N GLU A 205 -2.54 25.36 13.25
CA GLU A 205 -1.39 25.66 12.41
C GLU A 205 -1.80 26.37 11.12
N LEU A 206 -2.87 25.92 10.47
CA LEU A 206 -3.40 26.52 9.24
C LEU A 206 -3.84 27.97 9.48
N ALA A 207 -4.53 28.25 10.59
CA ALA A 207 -4.95 29.60 10.96
C ALA A 207 -3.76 30.53 11.23
N GLN A 208 -2.67 30.02 11.81
CA GLN A 208 -1.49 30.80 12.15
C GLN A 208 -0.55 31.03 10.95
N LYS A 209 -0.39 30.03 10.09
CA LYS A 209 0.66 30.01 9.05
C LYS A 209 0.12 30.02 7.61
N GLY A 210 -1.19 29.91 7.42
CA GLY A 210 -1.83 29.76 6.12
C GLY A 210 -1.63 28.38 5.47
N LYS A 211 -0.90 27.48 6.14
CA LYS A 211 -0.68 26.09 5.71
C LYS A 211 -0.31 25.21 6.90
N ALA A 212 -0.65 23.93 6.85
CA ALA A 212 -0.34 22.96 7.91
C ALA A 212 0.28 21.67 7.33
N LEU A 213 1.42 21.24 7.86
CA LEU A 213 2.09 20.03 7.36
C LEU A 213 1.49 18.78 8.03
N PHE A 214 0.86 17.90 7.24
CA PHE A 214 0.19 16.72 7.79
C PHE A 214 1.16 15.68 8.37
N ASN A 215 2.31 15.47 7.73
CA ASN A 215 3.19 14.33 8.04
C ASN A 215 3.64 14.28 9.51
N ASP A 216 4.20 15.37 10.05
CA ASP A 216 4.83 15.35 11.37
C ASP A 216 3.80 15.13 12.50
N VAL A 217 2.69 15.88 12.46
CA VAL A 217 1.59 15.75 13.42
C VAL A 217 0.82 14.44 13.23
N GLY A 218 0.67 13.98 11.98
CA GLY A 218 0.04 12.70 11.65
C GLY A 218 0.85 11.51 12.16
N GLU A 219 2.18 11.57 12.11
CA GLU A 219 3.05 10.56 12.71
C GLU A 219 2.90 10.53 14.24
N GLN A 220 2.84 11.68 14.91
CA GLN A 220 2.58 11.72 16.36
C GLN A 220 1.21 11.13 16.70
N ALA A 221 0.16 11.54 15.99
CA ALA A 221 -1.19 10.99 16.16
C ALA A 221 -1.23 9.48 15.91
N ALA A 222 -0.51 8.98 14.91
CA ALA A 222 -0.43 7.55 14.64
C ALA A 222 0.17 6.78 15.82
N PHE A 223 1.32 7.22 16.35
CA PHE A 223 1.94 6.51 17.49
C PHE A 223 1.10 6.64 18.77
N ARG A 224 0.49 7.80 19.02
CA ARG A 224 -0.44 8.03 20.13
C ARG A 224 -1.63 7.07 20.07
N PHE A 225 -2.27 6.97 18.89
CA PHE A 225 -3.38 6.07 18.64
C PHE A 225 -2.99 4.61 18.90
N LEU A 226 -1.86 4.15 18.36
CA LEU A 226 -1.42 2.76 18.52
C LEU A 226 -1.10 2.40 19.98
N GLY A 227 -0.50 3.33 20.73
CA GLY A 227 -0.28 3.15 22.17
C GLY A 227 -1.60 3.03 22.94
N ARG A 228 -2.52 3.98 22.71
CA ARG A 228 -3.85 3.98 23.36
C ARG A 228 -4.66 2.73 23.01
N SER A 229 -4.69 2.33 21.74
CA SER A 229 -5.53 1.22 21.27
C SER A 229 -4.98 -0.16 21.64
N PHE A 230 -3.68 -0.41 21.42
CA PHE A 230 -3.07 -1.73 21.63
C PHE A 230 -2.55 -1.94 23.04
N LEU A 231 -2.05 -0.89 23.69
CA LEU A 231 -1.32 -0.97 24.96
C LEU A 231 -2.05 -0.25 26.11
N GLU A 232 -3.22 0.35 25.84
CA GLU A 232 -3.99 1.10 26.84
C GLU A 232 -3.16 2.19 27.52
N THR A 233 -2.19 2.74 26.79
CA THR A 233 -1.19 3.68 27.31
C THR A 233 -0.96 4.78 26.31
N ASN A 234 -1.06 6.04 26.75
CA ASN A 234 -0.63 7.18 25.95
C ASN A 234 0.92 7.25 25.96
N PRO A 235 1.61 7.05 24.82
CA PRO A 235 3.08 7.05 24.80
C PRO A 235 3.69 8.37 25.25
N GLU A 236 2.98 9.48 25.06
CA GLU A 236 3.46 10.82 25.43
C GLU A 236 3.56 11.02 26.95
N ASP A 237 2.84 10.23 27.74
CA ASP A 237 2.89 10.25 29.21
C ASP A 237 4.00 9.34 29.77
N THR A 238 4.77 8.68 28.90
CA THR A 238 5.87 7.78 29.26
C THR A 238 7.24 8.41 29.00
N LYS A 239 8.32 7.68 29.33
CA LYS A 239 9.69 8.10 28.99
C LYS A 239 9.94 8.26 27.49
N VAL A 240 9.11 7.65 26.62
CA VAL A 240 9.18 7.88 25.17
C VAL A 240 8.77 9.31 24.83
N GLY A 241 7.75 9.85 25.50
CA GLY A 241 7.24 11.19 25.24
C GLY A 241 6.87 11.37 23.77
N LYS A 242 7.12 12.57 23.25
CA LYS A 242 6.96 12.91 21.82
C LYS A 242 8.12 12.42 20.94
N ASP A 243 9.11 11.68 21.47
CA ASP A 243 10.23 11.18 20.67
C ASP A 243 9.88 9.95 19.82
N GLY A 244 8.73 9.31 20.07
CA GLY A 244 8.33 8.03 19.47
C GLY A 244 8.56 7.94 17.96
N PRO A 245 7.92 8.79 17.14
CA PRO A 245 8.12 8.81 15.68
C PRO A 245 9.57 8.99 15.24
N LYS A 246 10.35 9.82 15.94
CA LYS A 246 11.77 10.05 15.63
C LYS A 246 12.61 8.82 15.93
N LEU A 247 12.38 8.17 17.07
CA LEU A 247 13.06 6.92 17.45
C LEU A 247 12.77 5.82 16.42
N ILE A 248 11.49 5.66 16.05
CA ILE A 248 11.06 4.67 15.06
C ILE A 248 11.67 4.97 13.70
N SER A 249 11.54 6.21 13.20
CA SER A 249 12.05 6.58 11.87
C SER A 249 13.57 6.40 11.76
N THR A 250 14.32 6.72 12.81
CA THR A 250 15.77 6.50 12.84
C THR A 250 16.09 5.00 12.83
N TRP A 251 15.38 4.18 13.62
CA TRP A 251 15.57 2.72 13.60
C TRP A 251 15.17 2.08 12.26
N VAL A 252 14.08 2.53 11.63
CA VAL A 252 13.66 2.08 10.30
C VAL A 252 14.72 2.44 9.25
N LEU A 253 15.35 3.62 9.33
CA LEU A 253 16.46 3.98 8.42
C LEU A 253 17.64 3.00 8.53
N PHE A 254 17.97 2.50 9.72
CA PHE A 254 19.03 1.49 9.89
C PHE A 254 18.66 0.13 9.29
N ASN A 255 17.35 -0.18 9.21
CA ASN A 255 16.87 -1.40 8.57
C ASN A 255 16.78 -1.24 7.05
N LEU A 256 16.21 -0.13 6.57
CA LEU A 256 15.77 0.07 5.19
C LEU A 256 16.64 1.04 4.38
N GLY A 257 17.63 1.70 4.97
CA GLY A 257 18.56 2.60 4.27
C GLY A 257 19.05 2.06 2.92
N PRO A 258 19.40 0.77 2.77
CA PRO A 258 19.81 0.19 1.49
C PRO A 258 18.75 0.24 0.37
N LEU A 259 17.48 0.46 0.70
CA LEU A 259 16.33 0.50 -0.21
C LEU A 259 15.73 1.91 -0.38
N LEU A 260 16.24 2.91 0.35
CA LEU A 260 15.62 4.23 0.43
C LEU A 260 16.46 5.30 -0.26
N ARG A 261 15.80 6.14 -1.05
CA ARG A 261 16.37 7.40 -1.54
C ARG A 261 15.96 8.53 -0.60
N LEU A 262 16.92 9.16 0.07
CA LEU A 262 16.66 10.26 1.01
C LEU A 262 16.61 11.63 0.31
N GLY A 263 17.02 11.70 -0.95
CA GLY A 263 17.07 12.93 -1.74
C GLY A 263 18.42 13.65 -1.67
N LEU A 264 19.44 13.03 -1.07
CA LEU A 264 20.80 13.54 -1.11
C LEU A 264 21.44 13.26 -2.48
N PRO A 265 22.52 13.98 -2.86
CA PRO A 265 23.26 13.66 -4.08
C PRO A 265 23.77 12.22 -4.07
N TRP A 266 23.75 11.55 -5.22
CA TRP A 266 24.11 10.12 -5.35
C TRP A 266 25.51 9.82 -4.79
N PHE A 267 26.47 10.75 -4.93
CA PHE A 267 27.84 10.59 -4.44
C PHE A 267 27.95 10.66 -2.89
N VAL A 268 26.87 11.03 -2.21
CA VAL A 268 26.73 10.94 -0.74
C VAL A 268 25.94 9.70 -0.36
N GLU A 269 24.80 9.43 -1.01
CA GLU A 269 23.92 8.30 -0.66
C GLU A 269 24.55 6.94 -0.96
N GLU A 270 25.16 6.76 -2.13
CA GLU A 270 25.73 5.48 -2.56
C GLU A 270 26.76 4.94 -1.55
N PRO A 271 27.81 5.69 -1.14
CA PRO A 271 28.76 5.19 -0.15
C PRO A 271 28.16 5.06 1.26
N LEU A 272 27.21 5.94 1.64
CA LEU A 272 26.66 5.99 3.00
C LEU A 272 25.60 4.93 3.29
N LEU A 273 24.68 4.70 2.35
CA LEU A 273 23.45 3.90 2.57
C LEU A 273 23.37 2.67 1.68
N HIS A 274 23.86 2.74 0.44
CA HIS A 274 23.65 1.68 -0.54
C HIS A 274 24.85 0.74 -0.69
N THR A 275 25.99 1.05 -0.08
CA THR A 275 27.20 0.21 -0.19
C THR A 275 27.42 -0.67 1.03
N PHE A 276 27.25 -0.15 2.25
CA PHE A 276 27.41 -0.92 3.48
C PHE A 276 26.22 -0.74 4.43
N ARG A 277 26.02 -1.73 5.30
CA ARG A 277 24.99 -1.66 6.34
C ARG A 277 25.40 -0.65 7.39
N LEU A 278 24.46 0.19 7.83
CA LEU A 278 24.70 1.08 8.97
C LEU A 278 24.94 0.24 10.24
N PRO A 279 25.98 0.54 11.06
CA PRO A 279 26.33 -0.29 12.22
C PRO A 279 25.22 -0.29 13.30
N PRO A 280 24.61 -1.45 13.64
CA PRO A 280 23.50 -1.52 14.61
C PRO A 280 23.81 -0.93 15.99
N VAL A 281 25.08 -0.95 16.41
CA VAL A 281 25.53 -0.38 17.68
C VAL A 281 25.19 1.11 17.83
N LEU A 282 25.12 1.86 16.72
CA LEU A 282 24.84 3.30 16.74
C LEU A 282 23.37 3.61 17.10
N ILE A 283 22.46 2.65 16.92
CA ILE A 283 21.02 2.83 17.21
C ILE A 283 20.56 2.07 18.46
N LYS A 284 21.45 1.30 19.11
CA LYS A 284 21.11 0.43 20.24
C LYS A 284 20.37 1.16 21.37
N LYS A 285 20.82 2.37 21.75
CA LYS A 285 20.15 3.16 22.82
C LYS A 285 18.74 3.59 22.44
N ASN A 286 18.51 3.99 21.18
CA ASN A 286 17.19 4.39 20.70
C ASN A 286 16.24 3.18 20.66
N TYR A 287 16.73 2.04 20.19
CA TYR A 287 15.98 0.79 20.19
C TYR A 287 15.63 0.34 21.62
N GLN A 288 16.58 0.44 22.56
CA GLN A 288 16.35 0.11 23.96
C GLN A 288 15.24 0.97 24.60
N LYS A 289 15.22 2.28 24.30
CA LYS A 289 14.15 3.18 24.76
C LYS A 289 12.76 2.75 24.26
N LEU A 290 12.66 2.23 23.03
CA LEU A 290 11.43 1.65 22.51
C LEU A 290 11.12 0.31 23.20
N TYR A 291 12.12 -0.58 23.35
CA TYR A 291 11.96 -1.87 24.01
C TYR A 291 11.37 -1.72 25.43
N GLU A 292 11.94 -0.85 26.26
CA GLU A 292 11.47 -0.60 27.64
C GLU A 292 10.02 -0.11 27.68
N PHE A 293 9.59 0.68 26.70
CA PHE A 293 8.20 1.10 26.56
C PHE A 293 7.27 -0.09 26.28
N PHE A 294 7.61 -0.96 25.33
CA PHE A 294 6.80 -2.14 25.05
C PHE A 294 6.84 -3.15 26.19
N GLU A 295 7.99 -3.36 26.82
CA GLU A 295 8.14 -4.23 27.99
C GLU A 295 7.21 -3.80 29.13
N SER A 296 7.10 -2.50 29.38
CA SER A 296 6.28 -1.97 30.48
C SER A 296 4.77 -2.03 30.22
N ASN A 297 4.36 -1.99 28.95
CA ASN A 297 2.95 -1.71 28.58
C ASN A 297 2.26 -2.83 27.78
N SER A 298 2.93 -3.96 27.49
CA SER A 298 2.37 -5.04 26.66
C SER A 298 2.02 -6.33 27.41
N ASN A 299 1.91 -6.27 28.75
CA ASN A 299 1.71 -7.45 29.61
C ASN A 299 0.61 -8.43 29.14
N PRO A 300 -0.61 -7.99 28.74
CA PRO A 300 -1.64 -8.94 28.28
C PRO A 300 -1.24 -9.70 27.01
N ILE A 301 -0.50 -9.05 26.11
CA ILE A 301 -0.02 -9.67 24.86
C ILE A 301 1.13 -10.62 25.15
N VAL A 302 2.03 -10.25 26.08
CA VAL A 302 3.12 -11.10 26.56
C VAL A 302 2.58 -12.38 27.23
N GLN A 303 1.56 -12.27 28.09
CA GLN A 303 0.92 -13.43 28.71
C GLN A 303 0.35 -14.40 27.67
N GLN A 304 -0.30 -13.87 26.63
CA GLN A 304 -0.75 -14.69 25.52
C GLN A 304 0.43 -15.33 24.78
N ALA A 305 1.53 -14.61 24.56
CA ALA A 305 2.73 -15.14 23.93
C ALA A 305 3.32 -16.32 24.72
N GLU A 306 3.42 -16.19 26.05
CA GLU A 306 3.93 -17.24 26.93
C GLU A 306 3.04 -18.50 26.88
N SER A 307 1.71 -18.34 26.83
CA SER A 307 0.78 -19.47 26.62
C SER A 307 0.96 -20.19 25.28
N LEU A 308 1.56 -19.51 24.29
CA LEU A 308 1.88 -20.04 22.97
C LEU A 308 3.34 -20.56 22.89
N GLY A 309 4.06 -20.59 24.02
CA GLY A 309 5.45 -21.06 24.10
C GLY A 309 6.49 -20.05 23.61
N ILE A 310 6.16 -18.77 23.55
CA ILE A 310 7.09 -17.69 23.17
C ILE A 310 7.63 -17.04 24.45
N SER A 311 8.94 -16.83 24.54
CA SER A 311 9.51 -16.14 25.70
C SER A 311 9.07 -14.67 25.75
N LYS A 312 8.99 -14.10 26.95
CA LYS A 312 8.69 -12.67 27.15
C LYS A 312 9.56 -11.77 26.27
N GLU A 313 10.88 -12.00 26.25
CA GLU A 313 11.84 -11.20 25.48
C GLU A 313 11.56 -11.25 23.97
N GLU A 314 11.36 -12.45 23.42
CA GLU A 314 11.03 -12.63 22.00
C GLU A 314 9.67 -12.00 21.65
N ALA A 315 8.69 -12.11 22.55
CA ALA A 315 7.38 -11.49 22.39
C ALA A 315 7.50 -9.97 22.29
N ILE A 316 8.24 -9.33 23.19
CA ILE A 316 8.43 -7.86 23.19
C ILE A 316 9.07 -7.38 21.89
N HIS A 317 10.11 -8.04 21.40
CA HIS A 317 10.74 -7.67 20.11
C HIS A 317 9.76 -7.80 18.93
N ASN A 318 8.91 -8.84 18.91
CA ASN A 318 7.91 -9.01 17.87
C ASN A 318 6.73 -8.03 17.99
N ILE A 319 6.31 -7.64 19.20
CA ILE A 319 5.30 -6.60 19.45
C ILE A 319 5.84 -5.25 18.97
N LEU A 320 7.06 -4.89 19.38
CA LEU A 320 7.75 -3.66 18.94
C LEU A 320 7.83 -3.62 17.41
N PHE A 321 8.32 -4.69 16.78
CA PHE A 321 8.42 -4.75 15.32
C PHE A 321 7.06 -4.62 14.65
N THR A 322 6.03 -5.27 15.19
CA THR A 322 4.68 -5.20 14.63
C THR A 322 4.11 -3.79 14.73
N ILE A 323 4.19 -3.14 15.88
CA ILE A 323 3.60 -1.81 16.09
C ILE A 323 4.42 -0.73 15.37
N CYS A 324 5.76 -0.74 15.49
CA CYS A 324 6.61 0.31 14.95
C CYS A 324 6.93 0.15 13.45
N PHE A 325 7.25 -1.08 13.00
CA PHE A 325 7.67 -1.30 11.62
C PHE A 325 6.46 -1.56 10.71
N ASN A 326 5.65 -2.58 11.04
CA ASN A 326 4.54 -2.99 10.18
C ASN A 326 3.39 -1.97 10.22
N THR A 327 2.95 -1.57 11.41
CA THR A 327 1.76 -0.73 11.56
C THR A 327 2.05 0.76 11.41
N PHE A 328 2.91 1.34 12.25
CA PHE A 328 3.25 2.76 12.18
C PHE A 328 3.89 3.12 10.83
N GLY A 329 4.82 2.30 10.32
CA GLY A 329 5.41 2.48 8.99
C GLY A 329 4.37 2.44 7.88
N GLY A 330 3.36 1.57 7.98
CA GLY A 330 2.24 1.51 7.04
C GLY A 330 1.37 2.78 7.08
N ILE A 331 0.96 3.23 8.28
CA ILE A 331 0.15 4.45 8.47
C ILE A 331 0.89 5.69 7.95
N LYS A 332 2.19 5.81 8.26
CA LYS A 332 3.08 6.90 7.82
C LYS A 332 3.09 7.10 6.29
N ILE A 333 2.78 6.04 5.52
CA ILE A 333 2.69 6.10 4.06
C ILE A 333 1.23 6.22 3.61
N LEU A 334 0.36 5.35 4.11
CA LEU A 334 -1.01 5.19 3.63
C LEU A 334 -1.88 6.42 3.89
N PHE A 335 -1.76 7.05 5.07
CA PHE A 335 -2.64 8.16 5.44
C PHE A 335 -2.32 9.42 4.62
N PRO A 336 -1.05 9.85 4.49
CA PRO A 336 -0.70 10.93 3.57
C PRO A 336 -1.09 10.62 2.11
N ASN A 337 -0.89 9.38 1.64
CA ASN A 337 -1.27 9.02 0.27
C ASN A 337 -2.79 9.07 0.05
N THR A 338 -3.57 8.59 1.01
CA THR A 338 -5.04 8.68 0.97
C THR A 338 -5.50 10.14 0.97
N LEU A 339 -4.92 10.97 1.85
CA LEU A 339 -5.18 12.42 1.87
C LEU A 339 -4.81 13.09 0.55
N LYS A 340 -3.69 12.69 -0.06
CA LYS A 340 -3.25 13.16 -1.38
C LYS A 340 -4.27 12.86 -2.47
N TRP A 341 -4.72 11.60 -2.58
CA TRP A 341 -5.66 11.21 -3.63
C TRP A 341 -7.03 11.85 -3.46
N LEU A 342 -7.53 11.91 -2.23
CA LEU A 342 -8.75 12.66 -1.89
C LEU A 342 -8.62 14.13 -2.27
N GLY A 343 -7.53 14.81 -1.88
CA GLY A 343 -7.33 16.23 -2.18
C GLY A 343 -7.25 16.49 -3.69
N ARG A 344 -6.58 15.62 -4.45
CA ARG A 344 -6.49 15.73 -5.92
C ARG A 344 -7.81 15.45 -6.64
N ALA A 345 -8.70 14.63 -6.08
CA ALA A 345 -10.01 14.35 -6.66
C ALA A 345 -10.96 15.55 -6.57
N GLY A 346 -10.71 16.47 -5.63
CA GLY A 346 -11.40 17.76 -5.55
C GLY A 346 -12.80 17.72 -4.93
N THR A 347 -13.43 18.89 -4.94
CA THR A 347 -14.62 19.20 -4.11
C THR A 347 -15.87 18.39 -4.46
N ASN A 348 -15.99 17.88 -5.69
CA ASN A 348 -17.12 17.06 -6.08
C ASN A 348 -17.14 15.75 -5.27
N LEU A 349 -16.01 15.03 -5.24
CA LEU A 349 -15.87 13.83 -4.41
C LEU A 349 -16.01 14.14 -2.92
N HIS A 350 -15.43 15.26 -2.46
CA HIS A 350 -15.53 15.67 -1.04
C HIS A 350 -16.98 15.83 -0.60
N THR A 351 -17.80 16.46 -1.46
CA THR A 351 -19.23 16.67 -1.19
C THR A 351 -19.96 15.34 -1.09
N GLN A 352 -19.75 14.43 -2.05
CA GLN A 352 -20.38 13.10 -2.05
C GLN A 352 -19.99 12.29 -0.80
N LEU A 353 -18.71 12.29 -0.42
CA LEU A 353 -18.23 11.61 0.78
C LEU A 353 -18.83 12.23 2.05
N ALA A 354 -18.84 13.56 2.16
CA ALA A 354 -19.42 14.25 3.31
C ALA A 354 -20.93 13.94 3.47
N GLU A 355 -21.68 13.93 2.37
CA GLU A 355 -23.10 13.57 2.37
C GLU A 355 -23.32 12.11 2.77
N GLU A 356 -22.61 11.16 2.14
CA GLU A 356 -22.71 9.73 2.44
C GLU A 356 -22.36 9.44 3.91
N ILE A 357 -21.22 9.95 4.38
CA ILE A 357 -20.70 9.67 5.73
C ILE A 357 -21.63 10.24 6.80
N ARG A 358 -22.01 11.52 6.69
CA ARG A 358 -22.89 12.16 7.68
C ARG A 358 -24.29 11.56 7.64
N GLY A 359 -24.79 11.23 6.46
CA GLY A 359 -26.06 10.53 6.27
C GLY A 359 -26.07 9.16 6.95
N ALA A 360 -25.04 8.34 6.73
CA ALA A 360 -24.95 7.00 7.31
C ALA A 360 -24.77 7.04 8.84
N ILE A 361 -23.97 7.97 9.37
CA ILE A 361 -23.84 8.20 10.82
C ILE A 361 -25.21 8.53 11.45
N LYS A 362 -26.00 9.39 10.81
CA LYS A 362 -27.34 9.76 11.28
C LYS A 362 -28.32 8.58 11.21
N SER A 363 -28.39 7.91 10.07
CA SER A 363 -29.41 6.90 9.77
C SER A 363 -29.13 5.53 10.40
N HIS A 364 -27.86 5.14 10.51
CA HIS A 364 -27.46 3.79 10.94
C HIS A 364 -26.61 3.79 12.23
N GLY A 365 -26.03 4.93 12.58
CA GLY A 365 -25.15 5.08 13.75
C GLY A 365 -25.79 5.77 14.96
N GLY A 366 -27.02 6.30 14.83
CA GLY A 366 -27.66 7.09 15.89
C GLY A 366 -26.86 8.35 16.24
N GLY A 367 -26.18 8.95 15.27
CA GLY A 367 -25.30 10.11 15.46
C GLY A 367 -23.85 9.77 15.85
N LYS A 368 -23.50 8.49 15.97
CA LYS A 368 -22.14 8.02 16.30
C LYS A 368 -21.55 7.21 15.15
N VAL A 369 -20.22 7.16 15.04
CA VAL A 369 -19.56 6.26 14.11
C VAL A 369 -19.66 4.85 14.68
N THR A 370 -20.21 3.93 13.89
CA THR A 370 -20.36 2.50 14.25
C THR A 370 -19.95 1.65 13.04
N MET A 371 -19.64 0.37 13.27
CA MET A 371 -19.41 -0.58 12.17
C MET A 371 -20.62 -0.64 11.22
N ALA A 372 -21.84 -0.64 11.77
CA ALA A 372 -23.07 -0.66 10.97
C ALA A 372 -23.19 0.59 10.08
N ALA A 373 -22.85 1.77 10.61
CA ALA A 373 -22.83 3.00 9.80
C ALA A 373 -21.76 2.93 8.70
N MET A 374 -20.54 2.51 9.03
CA MET A 374 -19.45 2.42 8.04
C MET A 374 -19.72 1.40 6.94
N GLU A 375 -20.44 0.31 7.23
CA GLU A 375 -20.82 -0.65 6.19
C GLU A 375 -21.86 -0.11 5.21
N ALA A 376 -22.63 0.90 5.62
CA ALA A 376 -23.60 1.62 4.78
C ALA A 376 -22.97 2.78 3.97
N MET A 377 -21.64 2.89 3.91
CA MET A 377 -20.91 3.92 3.16
C MET A 377 -20.14 3.31 1.95
N PRO A 378 -20.83 2.89 0.87
CA PRO A 378 -20.18 2.20 -0.26
C PRO A 378 -19.10 3.04 -0.96
N LEU A 379 -19.31 4.34 -1.16
CA LEU A 379 -18.31 5.21 -1.80
C LEU A 379 -17.07 5.35 -0.92
N MET A 380 -17.23 5.57 0.39
CA MET A 380 -16.13 5.62 1.35
C MET A 380 -15.30 4.32 1.33
N LYS A 381 -15.95 3.15 1.35
CA LYS A 381 -15.26 1.85 1.25
C LYS A 381 -14.47 1.76 -0.05
N SER A 382 -15.09 2.13 -1.18
CA SER A 382 -14.45 2.11 -2.50
C SER A 382 -13.24 3.03 -2.59
N VAL A 383 -13.33 4.25 -2.05
CA VAL A 383 -12.22 5.22 -2.01
C VAL A 383 -11.01 4.69 -1.24
N VAL A 384 -11.24 4.01 -0.11
CA VAL A 384 -10.14 3.37 0.66
C VAL A 384 -9.47 2.29 -0.17
N TYR A 385 -10.25 1.44 -0.85
CA TYR A 385 -9.68 0.41 -1.73
C TYR A 385 -8.97 0.99 -2.95
N GLU A 386 -9.47 2.08 -3.52
CA GLU A 386 -8.82 2.74 -4.65
C GLU A 386 -7.49 3.37 -4.25
N SER A 387 -7.38 3.93 -3.04
CA SER A 387 -6.10 4.41 -2.48
C SER A 387 -5.08 3.27 -2.36
N LEU A 388 -5.51 2.12 -1.83
CA LEU A 388 -4.68 0.93 -1.68
C LEU A 388 -4.30 0.27 -3.02
N ARG A 389 -5.18 0.34 -4.02
CA ARG A 389 -4.94 -0.19 -5.37
C ARG A 389 -3.96 0.68 -6.14
N ILE A 390 -4.22 1.99 -6.22
CA ILE A 390 -3.46 2.90 -7.08
C ILE A 390 -2.04 3.13 -6.55
N GLU A 391 -1.86 3.08 -5.23
CA GLU A 391 -0.57 3.31 -4.60
C GLU A 391 -0.38 2.45 -3.35
N PRO A 392 -0.09 1.14 -3.56
CA PRO A 392 0.14 0.22 -2.46
C PRO A 392 1.27 0.70 -1.55
N PRO A 393 1.05 0.80 -0.21
CA PRO A 393 2.04 1.35 0.72
C PRO A 393 3.37 0.59 0.72
N VAL A 394 3.32 -0.72 0.50
CA VAL A 394 4.50 -1.58 0.35
C VAL A 394 4.51 -2.14 -1.06
N ALA A 395 5.32 -1.56 -1.92
CA ALA A 395 5.27 -1.83 -3.36
C ALA A 395 6.06 -3.07 -3.82
N LEU A 396 6.89 -3.66 -2.94
CA LEU A 396 7.88 -4.68 -3.31
C LEU A 396 7.58 -6.00 -2.59
N GLN A 397 7.37 -7.08 -3.36
CA GLN A 397 7.12 -8.41 -2.83
C GLN A 397 8.11 -9.40 -3.43
N TYR A 398 8.60 -10.33 -2.61
CA TYR A 398 9.58 -11.33 -3.02
C TYR A 398 9.12 -12.73 -2.64
N GLY A 399 9.61 -13.74 -3.36
CA GLY A 399 9.38 -15.14 -3.06
C GLY A 399 10.41 -16.01 -3.77
N LYS A 400 11.04 -16.94 -3.06
CA LYS A 400 12.04 -17.83 -3.67
C LYS A 400 11.36 -19.11 -4.16
N ALA A 401 11.53 -19.48 -5.43
CA ALA A 401 10.88 -20.68 -5.97
C ALA A 401 11.32 -21.94 -5.21
N LYS A 402 10.36 -22.72 -4.69
CA LYS A 402 10.60 -23.99 -3.96
C LYS A 402 10.86 -25.19 -4.88
N ARG A 403 10.59 -25.04 -6.17
CA ARG A 403 10.70 -26.07 -7.22
C ARG A 403 10.70 -25.39 -8.58
N ASP A 404 10.94 -26.14 -9.65
CA ASP A 404 10.69 -25.63 -11.01
C ASP A 404 9.20 -25.22 -11.14
N LEU A 405 8.95 -24.00 -11.65
CA LEU A 405 7.63 -23.43 -11.83
C LEU A 405 7.37 -23.08 -13.29
N MET A 406 6.11 -23.22 -13.70
CA MET A 406 5.58 -22.61 -14.92
C MET A 406 4.72 -21.42 -14.49
N ILE A 407 5.16 -20.20 -14.83
CA ILE A 407 4.47 -18.96 -14.47
C ILE A 407 3.83 -18.40 -15.73
N GLU A 408 2.52 -18.18 -15.68
CA GLU A 408 1.79 -17.56 -16.77
C GLU A 408 1.73 -16.04 -16.58
N SER A 409 2.08 -15.31 -17.63
CA SER A 409 1.63 -13.94 -17.85
C SER A 409 0.35 -13.95 -18.69
N HIS A 410 -0.11 -12.78 -19.12
CA HIS A 410 -1.23 -12.71 -20.05
C HIS A 410 -0.95 -13.29 -21.44
N ASP A 411 0.31 -13.28 -21.91
CA ASP A 411 0.64 -13.61 -23.31
C ASP A 411 1.57 -14.82 -23.48
N ALA A 412 2.16 -15.33 -22.40
CA ALA A 412 3.14 -16.40 -22.44
C ALA A 412 3.27 -17.15 -21.12
N VAL A 413 3.82 -18.36 -21.21
CA VAL A 413 4.27 -19.16 -20.05
C VAL A 413 5.78 -19.12 -19.95
N PHE A 414 6.30 -18.99 -18.74
CA PHE A 414 7.73 -18.90 -18.45
C PHE A 414 8.16 -19.98 -17.48
N LYS A 415 9.30 -20.62 -17.76
CA LYS A 415 9.90 -21.59 -16.85
C LYS A 415 10.86 -20.90 -15.89
N VAL A 416 10.58 -21.01 -14.59
CA VAL A 416 11.46 -20.59 -13.50
C VAL A 416 12.03 -21.83 -12.82
N LYS A 417 13.30 -21.77 -12.44
CA LYS A 417 14.01 -22.85 -11.74
C LYS A 417 13.87 -22.74 -10.23
N GLU A 418 13.94 -23.89 -9.57
CA GLU A 418 14.08 -23.94 -8.12
C GLU A 418 15.22 -23.03 -7.63
N GLY A 419 14.98 -22.31 -6.53
CA GLY A 419 15.95 -21.41 -5.92
C GLY A 419 16.00 -20.01 -6.53
N GLU A 420 15.38 -19.77 -7.69
CA GLU A 420 15.32 -18.43 -8.27
C GLU A 420 14.47 -17.48 -7.41
N MET A 421 14.95 -16.25 -7.22
CA MET A 421 14.22 -15.20 -6.52
C MET A 421 13.20 -14.56 -7.47
N LEU A 422 11.91 -14.71 -7.16
CA LEU A 422 10.83 -13.97 -7.79
C LEU A 422 10.67 -12.63 -7.08
N PHE A 423 10.40 -11.59 -7.87
CA PHE A 423 10.15 -10.24 -7.39
C PHE A 423 8.94 -9.66 -8.12
N GLY A 424 8.04 -9.04 -7.37
CA GLY A 424 6.89 -8.31 -7.91
C GLY A 424 6.96 -6.84 -7.53
N TYR A 425 6.73 -5.97 -8.52
CA TYR A 425 6.46 -4.55 -8.29
C TYR A 425 4.95 -4.31 -8.34
N GLN A 426 4.34 -4.26 -7.16
CA GLN A 426 2.88 -4.28 -7.01
C GLN A 426 2.12 -3.19 -7.73
N PRO A 427 2.59 -1.92 -7.80
CA PRO A 427 1.87 -0.87 -8.50
C PRO A 427 1.59 -1.21 -9.97
N PHE A 428 2.44 -1.98 -10.64
CA PHE A 428 2.19 -2.40 -12.03
C PHE A 428 1.10 -3.49 -12.08
N ALA A 429 1.13 -4.45 -11.17
CA ALA A 429 0.13 -5.51 -11.10
C ALA A 429 -1.26 -4.97 -10.72
N THR A 430 -1.34 -4.00 -9.80
CA THR A 430 -2.62 -3.39 -9.38
C THR A 430 -3.10 -2.26 -10.32
N LYS A 431 -2.30 -1.94 -11.34
CA LYS A 431 -2.65 -1.03 -12.45
C LYS A 431 -2.59 -1.73 -13.81
N ASP A 432 -2.80 -3.04 -13.81
CA ASP A 432 -2.80 -3.80 -15.05
C ASP A 432 -4.01 -3.39 -15.92
N PRO A 433 -3.80 -2.84 -17.14
CA PRO A 433 -4.88 -2.41 -18.01
C PRO A 433 -5.74 -3.57 -18.54
N ARG A 434 -5.30 -4.82 -18.41
CA ARG A 434 -6.13 -6.00 -18.74
C ARG A 434 -7.11 -6.39 -17.64
N VAL A 435 -6.97 -5.80 -16.45
CA VAL A 435 -7.84 -6.03 -15.29
C VAL A 435 -8.65 -4.79 -14.95
N PHE A 436 -8.01 -3.62 -14.92
CA PHE A 436 -8.64 -2.37 -14.52
C PHE A 436 -8.77 -1.43 -15.72
N ASP A 437 -9.99 -0.99 -16.03
CA ASP A 437 -10.21 0.17 -16.89
C ASP A 437 -9.61 1.42 -16.25
N ARG A 438 -9.06 2.35 -17.06
CA ARG A 438 -8.39 3.58 -16.60
C ARG A 438 -7.47 3.31 -15.39
N PRO A 439 -6.47 2.41 -15.52
CA PRO A 439 -5.75 1.87 -14.38
C PRO A 439 -4.86 2.89 -13.65
N GLU A 440 -4.41 3.92 -14.37
CA GLU A 440 -3.58 5.01 -13.85
C GLU A 440 -4.39 6.12 -13.19
N GLU A 441 -5.72 6.12 -13.34
CA GLU A 441 -6.62 7.11 -12.76
C GLU A 441 -7.09 6.66 -11.37
N PHE A 442 -7.25 7.63 -10.46
CA PHE A 442 -7.95 7.44 -9.21
C PHE A 442 -9.45 7.53 -9.46
N VAL A 443 -10.13 6.39 -9.48
CA VAL A 443 -11.58 6.28 -9.75
C VAL A 443 -12.30 5.98 -8.43
N PRO A 444 -12.92 6.98 -7.77
CA PRO A 444 -13.41 6.85 -6.40
C PRO A 444 -14.44 5.74 -6.19
N ASP A 445 -15.30 5.51 -7.19
CA ASP A 445 -16.41 4.57 -7.18
C ASP A 445 -16.09 3.22 -7.84
N ARG A 446 -14.80 2.94 -8.14
CA ARG A 446 -14.35 1.72 -8.83
C ARG A 446 -14.86 0.42 -8.21
N PHE A 447 -14.99 0.37 -6.89
CA PHE A 447 -15.38 -0.82 -6.14
C PHE A 447 -16.81 -0.74 -5.57
N VAL A 448 -17.64 0.17 -6.10
CA VAL A 448 -19.07 0.24 -5.75
C VAL A 448 -19.86 -0.77 -6.59
N GLY A 449 -20.81 -1.47 -5.97
CA GLY A 449 -21.70 -2.41 -6.66
C GLY A 449 -20.93 -3.59 -7.26
N GLU A 450 -21.15 -3.87 -8.55
CA GLU A 450 -20.47 -4.97 -9.27
C GLU A 450 -18.94 -4.80 -9.31
N GLY A 451 -18.43 -3.58 -9.14
CA GLY A 451 -16.99 -3.33 -9.03
C GLY A 451 -16.31 -4.02 -7.84
N GLU A 452 -17.07 -4.45 -6.83
CA GLU A 452 -16.56 -5.21 -5.68
C GLU A 452 -15.87 -6.52 -6.09
N GLU A 453 -16.25 -7.13 -7.22
CA GLU A 453 -15.59 -8.32 -7.76
C GLU A 453 -14.11 -8.09 -8.10
N LEU A 454 -13.70 -6.83 -8.31
CA LEU A 454 -12.32 -6.46 -8.60
C LEU A 454 -11.43 -6.46 -7.35
N LEU A 455 -11.99 -6.56 -6.14
CA LEU A 455 -11.21 -6.63 -4.90
C LEU A 455 -10.24 -7.83 -4.87
N LYS A 456 -10.51 -8.90 -5.62
CA LYS A 456 -9.58 -10.03 -5.78
C LYS A 456 -8.23 -9.64 -6.39
N TYR A 457 -8.15 -8.49 -7.07
CA TYR A 457 -6.93 -7.94 -7.65
C TYR A 457 -6.29 -6.83 -6.80
N VAL A 458 -6.95 -6.41 -5.72
CA VAL A 458 -6.36 -5.49 -4.73
C VAL A 458 -5.47 -6.31 -3.81
N ALA A 459 -4.15 -6.06 -3.87
CA ALA A 459 -3.14 -6.95 -3.29
C ALA A 459 -2.26 -6.32 -2.20
N TRP A 460 -2.58 -5.11 -1.72
CA TRP A 460 -1.76 -4.34 -0.77
C TRP A 460 -1.28 -5.14 0.45
N SER A 461 -2.05 -6.14 0.86
CA SER A 461 -1.80 -6.99 2.03
C SER A 461 -0.89 -8.20 1.77
N ASN A 462 -0.26 -8.29 0.59
CA ASN A 462 0.47 -9.48 0.11
C ASN A 462 -0.44 -10.71 -0.04
N GLY A 463 -1.64 -10.48 -0.57
CA GLY A 463 -2.68 -11.45 -0.91
C GLY A 463 -3.92 -10.71 -1.41
N PRO A 464 -4.86 -11.38 -2.11
CA PRO A 464 -6.12 -10.77 -2.52
C PRO A 464 -6.90 -10.19 -1.34
N GLU A 465 -7.53 -9.03 -1.50
CA GLU A 465 -8.34 -8.41 -0.44
C GLU A 465 -9.51 -9.30 -0.01
N THR A 466 -10.00 -10.15 -0.91
CA THR A 466 -11.06 -11.14 -0.66
C THR A 466 -10.60 -12.34 0.19
N GLU A 467 -9.31 -12.49 0.46
CA GLU A 467 -8.75 -13.55 1.29
C GLU A 467 -8.41 -13.07 2.72
N SER A 468 -8.27 -14.01 3.65
CA SER A 468 -7.95 -13.72 5.05
C SER A 468 -6.52 -14.13 5.42
N PRO A 469 -5.84 -13.35 6.27
CA PRO A 469 -4.55 -13.76 6.80
C PRO A 469 -4.71 -14.98 7.71
N THR A 470 -3.87 -15.99 7.51
CA THR A 470 -3.84 -17.22 8.33
C THR A 470 -2.43 -17.53 8.78
N THR A 471 -2.27 -18.45 9.73
CA THR A 471 -0.95 -18.97 10.11
C THR A 471 -0.25 -19.73 8.98
N GLY A 472 -1.01 -20.21 7.99
CA GLY A 472 -0.51 -20.93 6.82
C GLY A 472 -0.08 -20.04 5.65
N ASN A 473 -0.33 -18.72 5.69
CA ASN A 473 0.04 -17.80 4.61
C ASN A 473 0.90 -16.62 5.12
N LYS A 474 1.37 -15.79 4.19
CA LYS A 474 2.17 -14.58 4.47
C LYS A 474 1.42 -13.27 4.17
N GLN A 475 0.09 -13.33 4.13
CA GLN A 475 -0.73 -12.13 4.06
C GLN A 475 -0.63 -11.35 5.39
N CYS A 476 -0.72 -10.02 5.29
CA CYS A 476 -0.63 -9.08 6.41
C CYS A 476 -1.55 -9.49 7.56
N ALA A 477 -0.98 -9.71 8.75
CA ALA A 477 -1.75 -10.11 9.93
C ALA A 477 -2.78 -9.05 10.36
N GLY A 478 -2.54 -7.77 10.01
CA GLY A 478 -3.42 -6.65 10.28
C GLY A 478 -4.29 -6.20 9.11
N LYS A 479 -4.61 -7.08 8.14
CA LYS A 479 -5.41 -6.72 6.94
C LYS A 479 -6.65 -5.91 7.29
N ASP A 480 -7.54 -6.49 8.09
CA ASP A 480 -8.82 -5.86 8.44
C ASP A 480 -8.64 -4.62 9.32
N PHE A 481 -7.61 -4.61 10.18
CA PHE A 481 -7.28 -3.46 11.01
C PHE A 481 -6.89 -2.25 10.16
N VAL A 482 -6.02 -2.42 9.17
CA VAL A 482 -5.57 -1.33 8.29
C VAL A 482 -6.73 -0.78 7.46
N VAL A 483 -7.58 -1.66 6.90
CA VAL A 483 -8.78 -1.24 6.18
C VAL A 483 -9.70 -0.45 7.11
N LEU A 484 -9.95 -0.93 8.33
CA LEU A 484 -10.77 -0.25 9.33
C LEU A 484 -10.24 1.14 9.66
N ILE A 485 -8.96 1.28 10.04
CA ILE A 485 -8.42 2.59 10.46
C ILE A 485 -8.32 3.58 9.29
N THR A 486 -8.18 3.10 8.06
CA THR A 486 -8.18 3.97 6.88
C THR A 486 -9.59 4.44 6.55
N ARG A 487 -10.61 3.58 6.72
CA ARG A 487 -12.02 3.99 6.67
C ARG A 487 -12.34 5.03 7.74
N LEU A 488 -11.90 4.79 8.98
CA LEU A 488 -12.05 5.75 10.08
C LEU A 488 -11.37 7.09 9.76
N PHE A 489 -10.17 7.07 9.15
CA PHE A 489 -9.49 8.31 8.74
C PHE A 489 -10.34 9.15 7.78
N VAL A 490 -10.93 8.51 6.75
CA VAL A 490 -11.82 9.19 5.79
C VAL A 490 -13.10 9.67 6.47
N VAL A 491 -13.69 8.85 7.35
CA VAL A 491 -14.90 9.20 8.11
C VAL A 491 -14.66 10.41 9.02
N GLU A 492 -13.58 10.42 9.81
CA GLU A 492 -13.26 11.53 10.71
C GLU A 492 -12.94 12.82 9.95
N LEU A 493 -12.33 12.71 8.76
CA LEU A 493 -12.09 13.86 7.89
C LEU A 493 -13.42 14.47 7.40
N PHE A 494 -14.30 13.69 6.77
CA PHE A 494 -15.49 14.24 6.10
C PHE A 494 -16.71 14.43 7.03
N ARG A 495 -16.72 13.81 8.21
CA ARG A 495 -17.68 14.21 9.26
C ARG A 495 -17.38 15.62 9.77
N ARG A 496 -16.11 16.06 9.73
CA ARG A 496 -15.64 17.34 10.25
C ARG A 496 -15.56 18.44 9.18
N TYR A 497 -15.17 18.10 7.95
CA TYR A 497 -14.95 19.05 6.87
C TYR A 497 -15.83 18.74 5.66
N ASP A 498 -16.29 19.79 4.97
CA ASP A 498 -16.98 19.71 3.68
C ASP A 498 -15.99 19.49 2.52
N SER A 499 -14.79 20.06 2.64
CA SER A 499 -13.74 20.00 1.61
C SER A 499 -12.42 20.51 2.18
N PHE A 500 -11.32 20.22 1.48
CA PHE A 500 -9.98 20.68 1.84
C PHE A 500 -9.11 20.77 0.60
N ASP A 501 -8.05 21.60 0.66
CA ASP A 501 -7.04 21.72 -0.38
C ASP A 501 -5.65 21.33 0.14
N ILE A 502 -4.80 20.88 -0.77
CA ILE A 502 -3.45 20.40 -0.45
C ILE A 502 -2.39 20.86 -1.45
N GLU A 503 -1.16 20.93 -0.96
CA GLU A 503 0.07 20.86 -1.74
C GLU A 503 0.77 19.51 -1.48
N VAL A 504 1.41 18.96 -2.51
CA VAL A 504 2.07 17.65 -2.44
C VAL A 504 3.53 17.77 -2.84
N GLY A 505 4.43 17.31 -1.97
CA GLY A 505 5.87 17.23 -2.20
C GLY A 505 6.40 15.79 -2.15
N ALA A 506 7.65 15.62 -2.56
CA ALA A 506 8.37 14.36 -2.45
C ALA A 506 8.72 14.02 -0.99
N SER A 507 8.71 12.73 -0.66
CA SER A 507 9.16 12.17 0.62
C SER A 507 9.88 10.85 0.35
N PRO A 508 10.92 10.48 1.12
CA PRO A 508 11.56 9.16 1.02
C PRO A 508 10.59 7.99 1.25
N LEU A 509 9.55 8.23 2.05
CA LEU A 509 8.48 7.28 2.36
C LEU A 509 7.13 7.97 2.18
N GLY A 510 6.33 7.50 1.22
CA GLY A 510 5.01 8.06 0.89
C GLY A 510 5.09 9.45 0.25
N ALA A 511 4.09 10.28 0.54
CA ALA A 511 4.01 11.67 0.06
C ALA A 511 4.17 12.67 1.22
N ARG A 512 4.79 13.81 0.93
CA ARG A 512 4.73 14.99 1.81
C ARG A 512 3.45 15.75 1.48
N VAL A 513 2.52 15.90 2.42
CA VAL A 513 1.23 16.55 2.19
C VAL A 513 1.08 17.75 3.12
N THR A 514 0.78 18.91 2.55
CA THR A 514 0.55 20.16 3.27
C THR A 514 -0.86 20.63 2.97
N LEU A 515 -1.69 20.79 4.00
CA LEU A 515 -3.03 21.34 3.88
C LEU A 515 -2.94 22.86 3.69
N THR A 516 -3.68 23.38 2.72
CA THR A 516 -3.77 24.82 2.41
C THR A 516 -5.17 25.37 2.67
N SER A 517 -6.18 24.51 2.81
CA SER A 517 -7.51 24.90 3.28
C SER A 517 -8.20 23.74 4.01
N LEU A 518 -9.05 24.07 4.99
CA LEU A 518 -9.93 23.13 5.69
C LEU A 518 -11.29 23.81 5.88
N LYS A 519 -12.27 23.44 5.06
CA LYS A 519 -13.63 24.01 5.15
C LYS A 519 -14.46 23.17 6.12
N ARG A 520 -14.65 23.66 7.35
CA ARG A 520 -15.50 22.99 8.35
C ARG A 520 -16.93 22.77 7.85
N ALA A 521 -17.52 21.66 8.28
CA ALA A 521 -18.93 21.36 8.08
C ALA A 521 -19.80 22.48 8.65
N ARG A 522 -20.86 22.85 7.92
CA ARG A 522 -21.91 23.73 8.47
C ARG A 522 -22.73 22.92 9.48
N VAL A 523 -22.74 23.38 10.74
CA VAL A 523 -23.53 22.82 11.84
C VAL A 523 -25.01 23.02 11.58
#